data_AF-A0A8T0RRP0-F1
#
_entry.id   AF-A0A8T0RRP0-F1
#
_cell.length_a   1.000
_cell.length_b   1.000
_cell.length_c   1.000
_cell.angle_alpha   90.00
_cell.angle_beta   90.00
_cell.angle_gamma   90.00
#
_symmetry.space_group_name_H-M   'P 1'
#
loop_
_entity.id
_entity.type
_entity.pdbx_description
1 polymer ?
#
loop_
_entity_poly.entity_id
_entity_poly.type
_entity_poly.pdbx_seq_one_letter_code
_entity_poly.pdbx_strand_id
1 'polypeptide(L)'
;MAVETVIGNGKNTRFWMDSWLFGQSLKQTLPHLFNAIAVRARKRMVYDAITGRKWILDIRGGALNVQVLIEYLHLWNLSNVELQSEVDDTHIWKFSTSGVYSTKSAYEALFIGATEFGS
;
A
#
# COMPACT_ATOMS: atom_id res chain seq x y z
N MET A 1 3.11 4.47 -8.00
CA MET A 1 2.16 5.32 -7.24
C MET A 1 2.82 6.65 -6.92
N ALA A 2 2.05 7.70 -6.71
CA ALA A 2 2.58 9.05 -6.48
C ALA A 2 3.11 9.29 -5.05
N VAL A 3 2.67 8.45 -4.10
CA VAL A 3 3.03 8.52 -2.68
C VAL A 3 3.68 7.20 -2.25
N GLU A 4 4.78 7.30 -1.50
CA GLU A 4 5.36 6.22 -0.71
C GLU A 4 5.03 6.40 0.76
N THR A 5 4.93 5.33 1.53
CA THR A 5 4.65 5.43 2.96
C THR A 5 5.71 4.70 3.75
N VAL A 6 6.32 5.40 4.70
CA VAL A 6 7.19 4.83 5.72
C VAL A 6 6.32 4.57 6.94
N ILE A 7 6.23 3.32 7.36
CA ILE A 7 5.39 2.94 8.50
C ILE A 7 6.11 3.22 9.81
N GLY A 8 5.38 3.85 10.73
CA GLY A 8 5.66 3.83 12.16
C GLY A 8 4.61 2.97 12.87
N ASN A 9 3.53 3.61 13.33
CA ASN A 9 2.47 2.99 14.11
C ASN A 9 1.41 2.25 13.26
N GLY A 10 1.39 2.47 11.94
CA GLY A 10 0.51 1.79 11.00
C GLY A 10 -0.96 2.23 11.07
N LYS A 11 -1.30 3.28 11.82
CA LYS A 11 -2.68 3.73 12.03
C LYS A 11 -3.21 4.62 10.91
N ASN A 12 -2.34 5.22 10.10
CA ASN A 12 -2.75 6.08 8.98
C ASN A 12 -2.45 5.46 7.61
N THR A 13 -2.01 4.21 7.59
CA THR A 13 -1.62 3.50 6.37
C THR A 13 -2.56 2.33 6.11
N ARG A 14 -3.07 2.21 4.89
CA ARG A 14 -3.93 1.09 4.47
C ARG A 14 -3.09 -0.10 4.06
N PHE A 15 -3.36 -1.24 4.69
CA PHE A 15 -2.58 -2.47 4.52
C PHE A 15 -2.56 -2.98 3.07
N TRP A 16 -3.68 -2.95 2.36
CA TRP A 16 -3.75 -3.54 1.02
C TRP A 16 -3.45 -2.54 -0.12
N MET A 17 -3.67 -1.25 0.09
CA MET A 17 -3.70 -0.26 -1.00
C MET A 17 -2.50 0.68 -1.01
N ASP A 18 -1.91 0.98 0.14
CA ASP A 18 -0.84 1.99 0.21
C ASP A 18 0.53 1.35 -0.06
N SER A 19 1.47 2.16 -0.56
CA SER A 19 2.84 1.75 -0.90
C SER A 19 3.74 1.75 0.34
N TRP A 20 3.47 0.83 1.26
CA TRP A 20 4.14 0.80 2.55
C TRP A 20 5.20 -0.30 2.69
N LEU A 21 5.16 -1.30 1.81
CA LEU A 21 6.08 -2.42 1.83
C LEU A 21 7.04 -2.28 0.65
N PHE A 22 8.30 -1.91 0.94
CA PHE A 22 9.34 -1.65 -0.07
C PHE A 22 8.89 -0.70 -1.20
N GLY A 23 8.11 0.32 -0.86
CA GLY A 23 7.59 1.30 -1.81
C GLY A 23 6.52 0.77 -2.78
N GLN A 24 6.06 -0.47 -2.61
CA GLN A 24 5.00 -1.09 -3.38
C GLN A 24 3.76 -1.32 -2.52
N SER A 25 2.60 -1.32 -3.18
CA SER A 25 1.34 -1.71 -2.54
C SER A 25 1.11 -3.20 -2.72
N LEU A 26 0.53 -3.85 -1.70
CA LEU A 26 0.18 -5.27 -1.78
C LEU A 26 -0.80 -5.56 -2.92
N LYS A 27 -1.65 -4.60 -3.31
CA LYS A 27 -2.49 -4.70 -4.52
C LYS A 27 -1.66 -4.93 -5.80
N GLN A 28 -0.51 -4.28 -5.91
CA GLN A 28 0.36 -4.39 -7.10
C GLN A 28 1.24 -5.63 -7.03
N THR A 29 1.78 -5.93 -5.84
CA THR A 29 2.71 -7.05 -5.64
C THR A 29 1.99 -8.39 -5.60
N LEU A 30 0.77 -8.44 -5.04
CA LEU A 30 -0.01 -9.66 -4.78
C LEU A 30 -1.43 -9.53 -5.36
N PRO A 31 -1.58 -9.39 -6.69
CA PRO A 31 -2.87 -9.12 -7.33
C PRO A 31 -3.86 -10.28 -7.17
N HIS A 32 -3.39 -11.53 -7.13
CA HIS A 32 -4.27 -12.69 -7.01
C HIS A 32 -4.89 -12.79 -5.61
N LEU A 33 -4.08 -12.56 -4.57
CA LEU A 33 -4.50 -12.49 -3.18
C LEU A 33 -5.42 -11.30 -2.94
N PHE A 34 -5.11 -10.12 -3.52
CA PHE A 34 -5.97 -8.94 -3.42
C PHE A 34 -7.36 -9.15 -4.05
N ASN A 35 -7.47 -10.02 -5.06
CA ASN A 35 -8.77 -10.39 -5.63
C ASN A 35 -9.53 -11.41 -4.77
N ALA A 36 -8.83 -12.19 -3.94
CA ALA A 36 -9.42 -13.18 -3.05
C ALA A 36 -9.90 -12.60 -1.70
N ILE A 37 -9.55 -11.36 -1.36
CA ILE A 37 -10.00 -10.70 -0.13
C ILE A 37 -11.38 -10.05 -0.27
N ALA A 38 -12.08 -9.93 0.85
CA ALA A 38 -13.35 -9.20 0.89
C ALA A 38 -13.17 -7.70 0.60
N VAL A 39 -14.10 -7.08 -0.12
CA VAL A 39 -14.04 -5.63 -0.46
C VAL A 39 -13.89 -4.75 0.78
N ARG A 40 -14.55 -5.13 1.89
CA ARG A 40 -14.44 -4.42 3.19
C ARG A 40 -13.02 -4.42 3.77
N ALA A 41 -12.22 -5.46 3.48
CA ALA A 41 -10.86 -5.59 3.98
C ALA A 41 -9.90 -4.57 3.34
N ARG A 42 -10.22 -4.06 2.15
CA ARG A 42 -9.38 -3.08 1.45
C ARG A 42 -9.18 -1.78 2.24
N LYS A 43 -10.09 -1.46 3.18
CA LYS A 43 -9.99 -0.29 4.07
C LYS A 43 -9.22 -0.56 5.36
N ARG A 44 -8.75 -1.79 5.60
CA ARG A 44 -8.04 -2.16 6.83
C ARG A 44 -6.72 -1.41 6.94
N MET A 45 -6.44 -0.89 8.14
CA MET A 45 -5.18 -0.24 8.48
C MET A 45 -4.07 -1.27 8.72
N VAL A 46 -2.80 -0.88 8.50
CA VAL A 46 -1.63 -1.73 8.75
C VAL A 46 -1.60 -2.17 10.21
N TYR A 47 -1.86 -1.25 11.14
CA TYR A 47 -1.95 -1.54 12.57
C TYR A 47 -2.92 -2.70 12.86
N ASP A 48 -4.16 -2.59 12.39
CA ASP A 48 -5.19 -3.62 12.61
C ASP A 48 -4.88 -4.93 11.88
N ALA A 49 -4.21 -4.86 10.73
CA ALA A 49 -3.86 -6.02 9.93
C ALA A 49 -2.77 -6.85 10.59
N ILE A 50 -1.69 -6.20 11.05
CA ILE A 50 -0.54 -6.84 11.69
C ILE A 50 -0.89 -7.29 13.12
N THR A 51 -1.63 -6.46 13.87
CA THR A 51 -2.03 -6.78 15.25
C THR A 51 -2.91 -8.04 15.28
N GLY A 52 -2.37 -9.14 15.79
CA GLY A 52 -3.06 -10.43 15.83
C GLY A 52 -3.28 -11.07 14.46
N ARG A 53 -2.52 -10.65 13.43
CA ARG A 53 -2.58 -11.18 12.05
C ARG A 53 -3.99 -11.23 11.46
N LYS A 54 -4.81 -10.21 11.75
CA LYS A 54 -6.21 -10.15 11.30
C LYS A 54 -6.34 -10.06 9.79
N TRP A 55 -5.29 -9.69 9.07
CA TRP A 55 -5.27 -9.72 7.60
C TRP A 55 -5.55 -11.12 7.02
N ILE A 56 -5.27 -12.20 7.76
CA ILE A 56 -5.61 -13.57 7.34
C ILE A 56 -7.12 -13.75 7.22
N LEU A 57 -7.89 -13.10 8.11
CA LEU A 57 -9.36 -13.16 8.13
C LEU A 57 -9.99 -12.38 6.96
N ASP A 58 -9.21 -11.56 6.27
CA ASP A 58 -9.66 -10.80 5.11
C ASP A 58 -9.82 -11.68 3.87
N ILE A 59 -9.10 -12.81 3.83
CA ILE A 59 -9.16 -13.81 2.77
C ILE A 59 -10.45 -14.60 2.96
N ARG A 60 -11.49 -14.24 2.19
CA ARG A 60 -12.80 -14.89 2.25
C ARG A 60 -13.18 -15.45 0.90
N GLY A 61 -12.75 -16.70 0.67
CA GLY A 61 -13.48 -17.63 -0.20
C GLY A 61 -13.49 -17.35 -1.70
N GLY A 62 -12.54 -16.56 -2.23
CA GLY A 62 -12.21 -16.66 -3.66
C GLY A 62 -11.62 -18.03 -3.97
N ALA A 63 -11.66 -18.47 -5.24
CA ALA A 63 -11.05 -19.73 -5.66
C ALA A 63 -9.59 -19.78 -5.17
N LEU A 64 -9.31 -20.65 -4.21
CA LEU A 64 -7.99 -20.89 -3.65
C LEU A 64 -7.14 -21.56 -4.73
N ASN A 65 -6.61 -20.75 -5.63
CA ASN A 65 -5.66 -21.17 -6.64
C ASN A 65 -4.26 -21.26 -6.02
N VAL A 66 -3.40 -22.09 -6.58
CA VAL A 66 -1.98 -22.22 -6.21
C VAL A 66 -1.30 -20.85 -6.17
N GLN A 67 -1.66 -19.96 -7.10
CA GLN A 67 -1.12 -18.59 -7.12
C GLN A 67 -1.46 -17.78 -5.87
N VAL A 68 -2.70 -17.92 -5.35
CA VAL A 68 -3.13 -17.25 -4.11
C VAL A 68 -2.37 -17.79 -2.91
N LEU A 69 -2.08 -19.10 -2.89
CA LEU A 69 -1.29 -19.74 -1.82
C LEU A 69 0.17 -19.26 -1.83
N ILE A 70 0.79 -19.13 -3.00
CA ILE A 70 2.15 -18.59 -3.13
C ILE A 70 2.19 -17.15 -2.63
N GLU A 71 1.26 -16.31 -3.07
CA GLU A 71 1.18 -14.91 -2.64
C GLU A 71 0.87 -14.77 -1.14
N TYR A 72 0.06 -15.67 -0.59
CA TYR A 72 -0.20 -15.75 0.85
C TYR A 72 1.08 -16.03 1.64
N LEU A 73 1.88 -17.03 1.23
CA LEU A 73 3.15 -17.36 1.88
C LEU A 73 4.16 -16.22 1.76
N HIS A 74 4.17 -15.54 0.60
CA HIS A 74 4.99 -14.35 0.41
C HIS A 74 4.60 -13.24 1.39
N LEU A 75 3.31 -12.92 1.49
CA LEU A 75 2.82 -11.93 2.45
C LEU A 75 3.07 -12.35 3.90
N TRP A 76 2.94 -13.63 4.23
CA TRP A 76 3.22 -14.15 5.56
C TRP A 76 4.64 -13.79 6.01
N ASN A 77 5.63 -14.05 5.15
CA ASN A 77 7.02 -13.72 5.44
C ASN A 77 7.24 -12.22 5.61
N LEU A 78 6.58 -11.42 4.77
CA LEU A 78 6.68 -9.96 4.77
C LEU A 78 5.89 -9.29 5.89
N SER A 79 4.90 -9.96 6.45
CA SER A 79 4.04 -9.44 7.53
C SER A 79 4.67 -9.55 8.92
N ASN A 80 5.90 -10.07 9.04
CA ASN A 80 6.65 -10.12 10.30
C ASN A 80 7.33 -8.77 10.64
N VAL A 81 6.71 -7.66 10.27
CA VAL A 81 7.19 -6.31 10.57
C VAL A 81 6.73 -5.92 11.97
N GLU A 82 7.65 -5.41 12.78
CA GLU A 82 7.32 -4.81 14.07
C GLU A 82 6.95 -3.34 13.88
N LEU A 83 5.75 -2.97 14.34
CA LEU A 83 5.27 -1.59 14.28
C LEU A 83 5.87 -0.77 15.42
N GLN A 84 6.22 0.47 15.13
CA GLN A 84 6.75 1.42 16.12
C GLN A 84 5.59 2.26 16.65
N SER A 85 5.02 1.88 17.81
CA SER A 85 3.83 2.51 18.38
C SER A 85 3.94 4.02 18.60
N GLU A 86 5.16 4.48 18.88
CA GLU A 86 5.46 5.88 19.23
C GLU A 86 5.78 6.77 18.03
N VAL A 87 5.86 6.20 16.82
CA VAL A 87 6.23 6.95 15.61
C VAL A 87 5.03 6.99 14.67
N ASP A 88 4.67 8.17 14.19
CA ASP A 88 3.59 8.30 13.19
C ASP A 88 4.05 7.86 11.80
N ASP A 89 3.09 7.35 11.02
CA ASP A 89 3.33 7.01 9.62
C ASP A 89 3.68 8.26 8.79
N THR A 90 4.66 8.15 7.90
CA THR A 90 5.10 9.26 7.04
C THR A 90 4.78 8.98 5.58
N HIS A 91 4.04 9.88 4.94
CA HIS A 91 3.71 9.79 3.52
C HIS A 91 4.60 10.73 2.69
N ILE A 92 5.40 10.15 1.80
CA ILE A 92 6.39 10.84 0.97
C ILE A 92 5.83 11.02 -0.45
N TRP A 93 5.72 12.27 -0.90
CA TRP A 93 5.32 12.64 -2.25
C TRP A 93 6.49 12.49 -3.23
N LYS A 94 6.39 11.56 -4.19
CA LYS A 94 7.49 11.20 -5.11
C LYS A 94 7.80 12.28 -6.16
N PHE A 95 6.87 13.19 -6.43
CA PHE A 95 7.04 14.26 -7.42
C PHE A 95 7.51 15.59 -6.80
N SER A 96 8.10 15.54 -5.61
CA SER A 96 8.83 16.66 -5.02
C SER A 96 10.14 16.19 -4.43
N THR A 97 11.21 16.98 -4.60
CA THR A 97 12.50 16.72 -3.95
C THR A 97 12.45 16.85 -2.44
N SER A 98 11.48 17.61 -1.90
CA SER A 98 11.26 17.73 -0.45
C SER A 98 10.46 16.55 0.12
N GLY A 99 9.89 15.69 -0.72
CA GLY A 99 8.97 14.63 -0.27
C GLY A 99 7.63 15.14 0.26
N VAL A 100 7.38 16.46 0.25
CA VAL A 100 6.15 17.08 0.75
C VAL A 100 5.18 17.32 -0.40
N TYR A 101 3.91 16.99 -0.18
CA TYR A 101 2.84 17.30 -1.11
C TYR A 101 2.57 18.80 -1.17
N SER A 102 2.42 19.34 -2.38
CA SER A 102 1.85 20.66 -2.61
C SER A 102 0.95 20.64 -3.84
N THR A 103 -0.08 21.50 -3.86
CA THR A 103 -0.97 21.65 -5.01
C THR A 103 -0.18 21.94 -6.30
N LYS A 104 0.86 22.79 -6.20
CA LYS A 104 1.75 23.09 -7.32
C LYS A 104 2.43 21.83 -7.87
N SER A 105 3.11 21.06 -7.01
CA SER A 105 3.79 19.83 -7.43
C SER A 105 2.83 18.76 -7.99
N ALA A 106 1.58 18.75 -7.55
CA ALA A 106 0.55 17.85 -8.08
C ALA A 106 0.13 18.23 -9.50
N TYR A 107 -0.06 19.54 -9.74
CA TYR A 107 -0.33 20.05 -11.08
C TYR A 107 0.86 19.81 -12.02
N GLU A 108 2.09 20.11 -11.59
CA GLU A 108 3.29 19.83 -12.38
C GLU A 108 3.39 18.34 -12.72
N ALA A 109 3.14 17.45 -11.75
CA ALA A 109 3.13 16.01 -11.97
C ALA A 109 2.06 15.56 -12.98
N LEU A 110 0.91 16.23 -13.04
CA LEU A 110 -0.16 15.94 -14.00
C LEU A 110 0.29 16.18 -15.45
N PHE A 111 1.18 17.15 -15.67
CA PHE A 111 1.68 17.53 -16.99
C PHE A 111 3.03 16.89 -17.34
N ILE A 112 3.58 16.00 -16.50
CA ILE A 112 4.76 15.22 -16.86
C ILE A 112 4.43 14.35 -18.08
N GLY A 113 5.13 14.59 -19.19
CA GLY A 113 4.90 13.90 -20.46
C GLY A 113 3.83 14.53 -21.36
N ALA A 114 3.27 15.70 -21.00
CA ALA A 114 2.42 16.46 -21.89
C ALA A 114 3.23 17.06 -23.04
N THR A 115 2.71 16.94 -24.27
CA THR A 115 3.28 17.60 -25.45
C THR A 115 2.51 18.89 -25.72
N GLU A 116 3.18 20.03 -25.64
CA GLU A 116 2.59 21.30 -26.02
C GLU A 116 2.56 21.40 -27.56
N PHE A 117 1.38 21.58 -28.13
CA PHE A 117 1.25 21.95 -29.54
C PHE A 117 1.37 23.47 -29.62
N GLY A 118 2.54 23.95 -30.03
CA GLY A 118 2.80 25.37 -30.27
C GLY A 118 2.00 25.89 -31.47
N SER A 119 1.38 27.05 -31.31
CA SER A 119 0.80 27.88 -32.38
C SER A 119 1.84 28.76 -33.05
#